data_AF-A0A960U3L3-F1
#
_entry.id   AF-A0A960U3L3-F1
#
_cell.length_a   1.000
_cell.length_b   1.000
_cell.length_c   1.000
_cell.angle_alpha   90.00
_cell.angle_beta   90.00
_cell.angle_gamma   90.00
#
_symmetry.space_group_name_H-M   'P 1'
#
loop_
_entity.id
_entity.type
_entity.pdbx_description
1 polymer ?
#
loop_
_entity_poly.entity_id
_entity_poly.type
_entity_poly.pdbx_seq_one_letter_code
_entity_poly.pdbx_strand_id
1 'polypeptide(L)'
;MYKKWFFLILGIIMITYIPLRAGEYKLESETISVSPHRISLKGSIGVRFPLISPFPDGSLSMGWMEDNTVHISFLDNTLKRSGIDIILKSYILQGILALPDYTVLALVIPDHEKMNYYSYSNPAYLIKFRKDGKQVFKTFLLGGNNFQKKNDEGLYKTYPFYHPIAFNGSKIALFLEICKQFGGSTGIHCGDRYMLLNPNGQVDKSVDWSWDASHSSAHSMLATSSGEFLTVTSGDSYPFGIQFINRSKQRAYDNPIIWPPENQRTKEVTSKNNLSTGAGTPEGMAEIGGRVFTLISTMPTLPNKYDSNKDILLVGSDKNGQVQFQNWVYKDGSKRLEGFGIVPFQGGGLIGFYESEYDKESPIYLAYTDSSGKISGQTKLDISVDSAAMGRMFRFPNGDAGFALSPDESSFEIFRVKAGGGSENIPDVPEPPNVPDVTPGPPEPPSPDNGGKEASGFMGTWDCGSYGVMNIQKLSQNTYTGSYSYKDGKINGFERNGILNGNWSQSDSSGTFYFKLQSRDAEIKGRWKYRKDKKWRTSPWNCKRQ
;
A
#
# COMPACT_ATOMS: atom_id res chain seq x y z
N MET A 1 -55.46 -31.51 -11.02
CA MET A 1 -54.72 -30.94 -9.88
C MET A 1 -53.26 -31.34 -10.00
N TYR A 2 -52.41 -30.48 -10.57
CA TYR A 2 -50.96 -30.72 -10.67
C TYR A 2 -50.26 -30.03 -9.50
N LYS A 3 -49.69 -30.80 -8.56
CA LYS A 3 -48.85 -30.28 -7.48
C LYS A 3 -47.45 -30.02 -8.01
N LYS A 4 -47.08 -28.74 -8.10
CA LYS A 4 -45.71 -28.29 -8.32
C LYS A 4 -44.89 -28.54 -7.05
N TRP A 5 -43.77 -29.24 -7.20
CA TRP A 5 -42.73 -29.33 -6.18
C TRP A 5 -41.81 -28.11 -6.29
N PHE A 6 -41.70 -27.36 -5.20
CA PHE A 6 -40.69 -26.31 -5.02
C PHE A 6 -39.38 -26.99 -4.57
N PHE A 7 -38.32 -26.86 -5.35
CA PHE A 7 -36.96 -27.14 -4.87
C PHE A 7 -36.43 -25.87 -4.20
N LEU A 8 -36.23 -25.96 -2.90
CA LEU A 8 -35.50 -24.98 -2.10
C LEU A 8 -34.00 -25.30 -2.24
N ILE A 9 -33.26 -24.48 -2.98
CA ILE A 9 -31.79 -24.54 -3.00
C ILE A 9 -31.32 -23.86 -1.71
N LEU A 10 -31.03 -24.66 -0.68
CA LEU A 10 -30.25 -24.23 0.46
C LEU A 10 -28.79 -24.15 0.01
N GLY A 11 -28.27 -22.92 -0.10
CA GLY A 11 -26.84 -22.67 -0.27
C GLY A 11 -26.09 -23.13 0.97
N ILE A 12 -25.48 -24.31 0.88
CA ILE A 12 -24.52 -24.81 1.86
C ILE A 12 -23.19 -24.10 1.56
N ILE A 13 -22.78 -23.18 2.43
CA ILE A 13 -21.41 -22.67 2.45
C ILE A 13 -20.52 -23.83 2.91
N MET A 14 -19.87 -24.49 1.96
CA MET A 14 -18.93 -25.56 2.22
C MET A 14 -17.57 -24.95 2.59
N ILE A 15 -17.23 -24.95 3.88
CA ILE A 15 -15.88 -24.61 4.34
C ILE A 15 -15.01 -25.85 4.13
N THR A 16 -14.32 -25.95 2.99
CA THR A 16 -13.38 -27.03 2.69
C THR A 16 -12.03 -26.77 3.38
N TYR A 17 -11.70 -27.61 4.37
CA TYR A 17 -10.39 -27.62 5.04
C TYR A 17 -9.38 -28.43 4.20
N ILE A 18 -8.36 -27.76 3.64
CA ILE A 18 -7.24 -28.41 2.94
C ILE A 18 -6.02 -28.40 3.89
N PRO A 19 -5.44 -29.56 4.28
CA PRO A 19 -4.35 -29.59 5.26
C PRO A 19 -2.98 -29.43 4.60
N LEU A 20 -2.28 -28.34 4.93
CA LEU A 20 -0.82 -28.26 4.83
C LEU A 20 -0.18 -28.69 6.16
N ARG A 21 0.90 -29.46 6.10
CA ARG A 21 1.73 -29.76 7.29
C ARG A 21 2.71 -28.62 7.57
N ALA A 22 2.30 -27.74 8.48
CA ALA A 22 3.06 -27.03 9.53
C ALA A 22 2.40 -25.64 9.79
N GLY A 23 1.38 -25.62 10.65
CA GLY A 23 0.86 -24.40 11.29
C GLY A 23 -0.29 -23.69 10.56
N GLU A 24 -1.52 -24.14 10.82
CA GLU A 24 -2.74 -23.35 11.05
C GLU A 24 -2.86 -21.95 10.42
N TYR A 25 -3.20 -21.87 9.13
CA TYR A 25 -3.79 -20.65 8.57
C TYR A 25 -5.28 -20.90 8.32
N LYS A 26 -6.13 -20.10 8.95
CA LYS A 26 -7.57 -20.09 8.66
C LYS A 26 -7.82 -19.10 7.52
N LEU A 27 -8.28 -19.63 6.38
CA LEU A 27 -8.76 -18.82 5.27
C LEU A 27 -10.23 -18.47 5.54
N GLU A 28 -10.52 -17.19 5.63
CA GLU A 28 -11.87 -16.64 5.66
C GLU A 28 -12.09 -15.89 4.34
N SER A 29 -13.27 -16.02 3.74
CA SER A 29 -13.65 -15.26 2.55
C SER A 29 -14.95 -14.52 2.77
N GLU A 30 -15.08 -13.37 2.12
CA GLU A 30 -16.31 -12.61 2.02
C GLU A 30 -16.50 -12.18 0.56
N THR A 31 -17.66 -12.48 -0.01
CA THR A 31 -18.03 -12.05 -1.36
C THR A 31 -18.76 -10.71 -1.28
N ILE A 32 -18.18 -9.69 -1.89
CA ILE A 32 -18.77 -8.35 -1.99
C ILE A 32 -19.48 -8.23 -3.33
N SER A 33 -20.82 -8.27 -3.30
CA SER A 33 -21.62 -7.99 -4.49
C SER A 33 -21.55 -6.51 -4.87
N VAL A 34 -21.32 -6.21 -6.16
CA VAL A 34 -21.47 -4.85 -6.71
C VAL A 34 -22.79 -4.65 -7.47
N SER A 35 -23.65 -5.67 -7.54
CA SER A 35 -24.96 -5.62 -8.21
C SER A 35 -25.82 -4.44 -7.70
N PRO A 36 -26.56 -3.73 -8.59
CA PRO A 36 -26.78 -4.01 -10.01
C PRO A 36 -25.64 -3.58 -10.94
N HIS A 37 -24.57 -2.99 -10.41
CA HIS A 37 -23.45 -2.48 -11.17
C HIS A 37 -22.57 -3.62 -11.70
N ARG A 38 -21.90 -3.38 -12.84
CA ARG A 38 -20.91 -4.30 -13.40
C ARG A 38 -19.51 -3.70 -13.31
N ILE A 39 -18.55 -4.52 -12.93
CA ILE A 39 -17.12 -4.30 -13.02
C ILE A 39 -16.74 -4.44 -14.49
N SER A 40 -16.91 -3.36 -15.23
CA SER A 40 -16.57 -3.30 -16.65
C SER A 40 -15.75 -2.05 -16.94
N LEU A 41 -14.80 -2.17 -17.86
CA LEU A 41 -14.17 -1.04 -18.53
C LEU A 41 -14.50 -1.17 -20.01
N LYS A 42 -15.24 -0.21 -20.59
CA LYS A 42 -15.42 -0.17 -22.04
C LYS A 42 -14.06 0.06 -22.72
N GLY A 43 -13.64 -0.86 -23.60
CA GLY A 43 -12.45 -0.67 -24.45
C GLY A 43 -11.09 -1.09 -23.87
N SER A 44 -11.09 -1.78 -22.72
CA SER A 44 -10.02 -2.56 -22.08
C SER A 44 -8.62 -1.95 -21.80
N ILE A 45 -8.05 -2.47 -20.72
CA ILE A 45 -6.70 -2.31 -20.14
C ILE A 45 -6.57 -1.07 -19.23
N GLY A 46 -6.60 -1.27 -17.91
CA GLY A 46 -6.36 -0.19 -16.94
C GLY A 46 -7.18 -0.36 -15.69
N VAL A 47 -6.88 -1.43 -14.95
CA VAL A 47 -7.51 -1.86 -13.68
C VAL A 47 -8.87 -2.55 -13.85
N ARG A 48 -8.85 -3.85 -14.22
CA ARG A 48 -10.03 -4.73 -14.09
C ARG A 48 -10.28 -5.16 -12.63
N PHE A 49 -9.54 -4.64 -11.65
CA PHE A 49 -9.49 -5.19 -10.30
C PHE A 49 -9.87 -4.20 -9.22
N PRO A 50 -10.44 -4.68 -8.12
CA PRO A 50 -10.61 -3.84 -6.96
C PRO A 50 -9.21 -3.52 -6.41
N LEU A 51 -8.88 -2.24 -6.31
CA LEU A 51 -7.75 -1.82 -5.52
C LEU A 51 -8.19 -1.80 -4.06
N ILE A 52 -7.42 -2.42 -3.18
CA ILE A 52 -7.73 -2.48 -1.75
C ILE A 52 -6.64 -1.79 -0.96
N SER A 53 -7.04 -1.04 0.06
CA SER A 53 -6.12 -0.49 1.04
C SER A 53 -6.73 -0.47 2.45
N PRO A 54 -6.10 -1.13 3.43
CA PRO A 54 -6.60 -1.21 4.80
C PRO A 54 -6.33 0.07 5.60
N PHE A 55 -7.29 0.44 6.45
CA PHE A 55 -7.14 1.45 7.49
C PHE A 55 -6.54 0.84 8.77
N PRO A 56 -6.04 1.67 9.71
CA PRO A 56 -5.46 1.19 10.97
C PRO A 56 -6.37 0.34 11.87
N ASP A 57 -7.69 0.49 11.76
CA ASP A 57 -8.70 -0.27 12.51
C ASP A 57 -9.06 -1.62 11.86
N GLY A 58 -8.45 -1.95 10.72
CA GLY A 58 -8.76 -3.15 9.95
C GLY A 58 -9.96 -3.01 9.00
N SER A 59 -10.64 -1.86 9.00
CA SER A 59 -11.59 -1.52 7.92
C SER A 59 -10.83 -1.34 6.59
N LEU A 60 -11.51 -1.46 5.46
CA LEU A 60 -10.90 -1.37 4.13
C LEU A 60 -11.46 -0.20 3.33
N SER A 61 -10.63 0.38 2.47
CA SER A 61 -11.07 1.12 1.29
C SER A 61 -10.92 0.20 0.07
N MET A 62 -11.92 0.23 -0.79
CA MET A 62 -11.99 -0.57 -2.02
C MET A 62 -12.33 0.34 -3.18
N GLY A 63 -11.41 0.49 -4.12
CA GLY A 63 -11.56 1.26 -5.34
C GLY A 63 -11.85 0.35 -6.50
N TRP A 64 -12.92 0.60 -7.24
CA TRP A 64 -13.34 -0.22 -8.38
C TRP A 64 -13.95 0.65 -9.47
N MET A 65 -14.26 0.05 -10.62
CA MET A 65 -14.70 0.73 -11.83
C MET A 65 -16.05 0.17 -12.29
N GLU A 66 -16.98 1.06 -12.62
CA GLU A 66 -18.19 0.76 -13.41
C GLU A 66 -18.15 1.61 -14.68
N ASP A 67 -17.91 0.97 -15.83
CA ASP A 67 -17.63 1.63 -17.10
C ASP A 67 -16.51 2.70 -16.94
N ASN A 68 -16.86 3.98 -17.06
CA ASN A 68 -15.93 5.11 -16.98
C ASN A 68 -16.10 5.89 -15.65
N THR A 69 -16.62 5.20 -14.64
CA THR A 69 -16.90 5.75 -13.32
C THR A 69 -16.06 5.03 -12.28
N VAL A 70 -15.28 5.78 -11.54
CA VAL A 70 -14.57 5.28 -10.36
C VAL A 70 -15.52 5.24 -9.18
N HIS A 71 -15.53 4.13 -8.47
CA HIS A 71 -16.16 3.96 -7.18
C HIS A 71 -15.08 3.75 -6.11
N ILE A 72 -15.21 4.40 -4.96
CA ILE A 72 -14.41 4.12 -3.77
C ILE A 72 -15.36 3.84 -2.62
N SER A 73 -15.53 2.56 -2.32
CA SER A 73 -16.39 2.06 -1.26
C SER A 73 -15.56 1.77 -0.01
N PHE A 74 -16.19 1.85 1.15
CA PHE A 74 -15.56 1.47 2.42
C PHE A 74 -16.18 0.19 2.94
N LEU A 75 -15.35 -0.67 3.52
CA LEU A 75 -15.77 -1.89 4.21
C LEU A 75 -15.38 -1.77 5.68
N ASP A 76 -16.24 -2.19 6.60
CA ASP A 76 -15.89 -2.26 8.02
C ASP A 76 -14.91 -3.42 8.29
N ASN A 77 -14.56 -3.63 9.56
CA ASN A 77 -13.63 -4.69 9.97
C ASN A 77 -14.21 -6.11 9.84
N THR A 78 -15.53 -6.22 9.58
CA THR A 78 -16.23 -7.46 9.23
C THR A 78 -16.38 -7.64 7.71
N LEU A 79 -15.71 -6.78 6.93
CA LEU A 79 -15.73 -6.75 5.46
C LEU A 79 -17.08 -6.35 4.86
N LYS A 80 -18.03 -5.85 5.66
CA LYS A 80 -19.32 -5.37 5.14
C LYS A 80 -19.21 -3.94 4.66
N ARG A 81 -19.93 -3.62 3.58
CA ARG A 81 -20.01 -2.24 3.08
C ARG A 81 -20.48 -1.30 4.19
N SER A 82 -19.76 -0.19 4.34
CA SER A 82 -20.03 0.84 5.33
C SER A 82 -19.81 2.23 4.74
N GLY A 83 -20.47 3.23 5.32
CA GLY A 83 -20.33 4.62 4.88
C GLY A 83 -20.90 4.88 3.48
N ILE A 84 -20.44 5.97 2.87
CA ILE A 84 -20.89 6.37 1.53
C ILE A 84 -19.91 5.90 0.48
N ASP A 85 -20.43 5.63 -0.72
CA ASP A 85 -19.62 5.33 -1.89
C ASP A 85 -19.20 6.63 -2.59
N ILE A 86 -17.90 6.80 -2.84
CA ILE A 86 -17.37 7.98 -3.54
C ILE A 86 -17.36 7.69 -5.04
N ILE A 87 -18.07 8.53 -5.80
CA ILE A 87 -18.26 8.34 -7.23
C ILE A 87 -17.53 9.45 -8.01
N LEU A 88 -16.60 9.06 -8.89
CA LEU A 88 -15.90 9.98 -9.80
C LEU A 88 -16.19 9.59 -11.25
N LYS A 89 -17.04 10.38 -11.90
CA LYS A 89 -17.40 10.18 -13.32
C LYS A 89 -16.29 10.64 -14.24
N SER A 90 -16.10 9.93 -15.35
CA SER A 90 -15.11 10.24 -16.38
C SER A 90 -13.68 10.22 -15.84
N TYR A 91 -13.38 9.24 -14.99
CA TYR A 91 -12.03 8.95 -14.51
C TYR A 91 -11.75 7.46 -14.63
N ILE A 92 -10.48 7.11 -14.71
CA ILE A 92 -9.96 5.75 -14.55
C ILE A 92 -9.10 5.75 -13.29
N LEU A 93 -9.38 4.81 -12.40
CA LEU A 93 -8.61 4.62 -11.18
C LEU A 93 -7.27 3.94 -11.49
N GLN A 94 -6.18 4.43 -10.90
CA GLN A 94 -4.84 3.88 -11.08
C GLN A 94 -4.22 3.40 -9.76
N GLY A 95 -4.69 3.92 -8.63
CA GLY A 95 -4.14 3.62 -7.31
C GLY A 95 -5.07 4.09 -6.20
N ILE A 96 -5.16 3.34 -5.09
CA ILE A 96 -5.69 3.87 -3.83
C ILE A 96 -4.73 3.62 -2.67
N LEU A 97 -4.80 4.47 -1.66
CA LEU A 97 -4.10 4.30 -0.39
C LEU A 97 -4.92 4.90 0.76
N ALA A 98 -5.30 4.06 1.71
CA ALA A 98 -5.85 4.47 3.00
C ALA A 98 -4.73 5.06 3.88
N LEU A 99 -5.00 6.19 4.52
CA LEU A 99 -4.07 6.89 5.38
C LEU A 99 -4.44 6.72 6.86
N PRO A 100 -3.49 6.89 7.80
CA PRO A 100 -3.75 6.77 9.23
C PRO A 100 -4.76 7.79 9.80
N ASP A 101 -5.02 8.88 9.09
CA ASP A 101 -6.04 9.89 9.45
C ASP A 101 -7.45 9.54 8.93
N TYR A 102 -7.66 8.28 8.53
CA TYR A 102 -8.93 7.75 7.99
C TYR A 102 -9.41 8.47 6.71
N THR A 103 -8.48 8.99 5.94
CA THR A 103 -8.73 9.46 4.58
C THR A 103 -8.20 8.46 3.56
N VAL A 104 -8.66 8.58 2.32
CA VAL A 104 -8.20 7.76 1.20
C VAL A 104 -7.64 8.66 0.11
N LEU A 105 -6.48 8.28 -0.42
CA LEU A 105 -5.91 8.84 -1.63
C LEU A 105 -6.37 8.01 -2.83
N ALA A 106 -6.74 8.67 -3.91
CA ALA A 106 -7.05 8.07 -5.19
C ALA A 106 -6.17 8.73 -6.27
N LEU A 107 -5.34 7.93 -6.94
CA LEU A 107 -4.66 8.33 -8.16
C LEU A 107 -5.58 8.03 -9.33
N VAL A 108 -5.92 9.06 -10.08
CA VAL A 108 -6.89 8.96 -11.19
C VAL A 108 -6.37 9.70 -12.43
N ILE A 109 -6.79 9.20 -13.58
CA ILE A 109 -6.65 9.89 -14.87
C ILE A 109 -8.04 10.17 -15.42
N PRO A 110 -8.32 11.33 -16.03
CA PRO A 110 -9.58 11.52 -16.72
C PRO A 110 -9.74 10.50 -17.84
N ASP A 111 -10.93 9.94 -17.93
CA ASP A 111 -11.31 9.13 -19.06
C ASP A 111 -11.65 10.06 -20.25
N HIS A 112 -10.96 9.86 -21.36
CA HIS A 112 -11.22 10.58 -22.60
C HIS A 112 -11.63 9.57 -23.67
N GLU A 113 -12.85 9.68 -24.20
CA GLU A 113 -13.38 8.85 -25.29
C GLU A 113 -12.45 8.81 -26.53
N LYS A 114 -11.58 9.81 -26.67
CA LYS A 114 -10.59 9.97 -27.75
C LYS A 114 -9.16 9.68 -27.32
N MET A 115 -8.94 8.74 -26.40
CA MET A 115 -7.59 8.24 -26.10
C MET A 115 -7.00 7.54 -27.33
N ASN A 116 -6.49 8.31 -28.29
CA ASN A 116 -5.53 7.80 -29.25
C ASN A 116 -4.18 7.75 -28.52
N TYR A 117 -3.75 6.53 -28.21
CA TYR A 117 -2.68 6.15 -27.27
C TYR A 117 -1.33 6.88 -27.47
N TYR A 118 -1.08 7.35 -28.68
CA TYR A 118 0.15 8.05 -29.05
C TYR A 118 -0.04 9.56 -29.23
N SER A 119 -1.24 10.08 -29.00
CA SER A 119 -1.60 11.46 -29.35
C SER A 119 -1.95 12.35 -28.15
N TYR A 120 -2.11 11.79 -26.94
CA TYR A 120 -2.51 12.57 -25.77
C TYR A 120 -1.73 12.18 -24.52
N SER A 121 -1.14 13.18 -23.87
CA SER A 121 -0.53 13.03 -22.55
C SER A 121 -1.66 13.06 -21.51
N ASN A 122 -1.95 11.91 -20.92
CA ASN A 122 -3.06 11.79 -19.99
C ASN A 122 -2.77 12.61 -18.72
N PRO A 123 -3.61 13.59 -18.36
CA PRO A 123 -3.44 14.31 -17.12
C PRO A 123 -3.67 13.38 -15.92
N ALA A 124 -2.83 13.52 -14.92
CA ALA A 124 -2.84 12.69 -13.72
C ALA A 124 -3.19 13.53 -12.50
N TYR A 125 -4.06 13.00 -11.64
CA TYR A 125 -4.45 13.67 -10.40
C TYR A 125 -4.33 12.74 -9.20
N LEU A 126 -3.82 13.27 -8.09
CA LEU A 126 -3.99 12.67 -6.78
C LEU A 126 -5.10 13.40 -6.03
N ILE A 127 -6.15 12.67 -5.65
CA ILE A 127 -7.29 13.22 -4.93
C ILE A 127 -7.36 12.58 -3.56
N LYS A 128 -7.56 13.39 -2.51
CA LYS A 128 -7.74 12.91 -1.14
C LYS A 128 -9.18 13.09 -0.72
N PHE A 129 -9.79 12.04 -0.17
CA PHE A 129 -11.16 12.06 0.34
C PHE A 129 -11.23 11.62 1.80
N ARG A 130 -12.17 12.18 2.54
CA ARG A 130 -12.63 11.62 3.82
C ARG A 130 -13.61 10.46 3.58
N LYS A 131 -13.83 9.61 4.59
CA LYS A 131 -14.85 8.55 4.54
C LYS A 131 -16.29 9.06 4.36
N ASP A 132 -16.56 10.34 4.65
CA ASP A 132 -17.83 11.00 4.35
C ASP A 132 -17.88 11.60 2.91
N GLY A 133 -16.95 11.18 2.05
CA GLY A 133 -16.82 11.56 0.64
C GLY A 133 -16.45 13.02 0.37
N LYS A 134 -16.22 13.83 1.40
CA LYS A 134 -15.71 15.19 1.21
C LYS A 134 -14.29 15.14 0.65
N GLN A 135 -14.09 15.79 -0.49
CA GLN A 135 -12.77 16.00 -1.07
C GLN A 135 -11.96 16.95 -0.17
N VAL A 136 -10.76 16.51 0.21
CA VAL A 136 -9.80 17.29 1.01
C VAL A 136 -8.89 18.10 0.08
N PHE A 137 -8.31 17.47 -0.94
CA PHE A 137 -7.56 18.15 -1.99
C PHE A 137 -7.65 17.38 -3.31
N LYS A 138 -7.33 18.09 -4.40
CA LYS A 138 -7.06 17.52 -5.72
C LYS A 138 -5.78 18.15 -6.25
N THR A 139 -4.74 17.34 -6.42
CA THR A 139 -3.43 17.78 -6.90
C THR A 139 -3.23 17.30 -8.32
N PHE A 140 -3.00 18.23 -9.24
CA PHE A 140 -2.50 17.93 -10.57
C PHE A 140 -1.03 17.49 -10.48
N LEU A 141 -0.70 16.35 -11.09
CA LEU A 141 0.63 15.76 -11.03
C LEU A 141 1.43 16.04 -12.30
N LEU A 142 0.90 15.64 -13.46
CA LEU A 142 1.52 15.80 -14.78
C LEU A 142 0.48 15.60 -15.90
N GLY A 143 0.86 15.78 -17.17
CA GLY A 143 0.00 15.53 -18.34
C GLY A 143 -0.79 16.73 -18.86
N GLY A 144 -1.78 16.47 -19.72
CA GLY A 144 -2.70 17.49 -20.25
C GLY A 144 -2.30 18.15 -21.58
N ASN A 145 -1.09 17.87 -22.09
CA ASN A 145 -0.65 18.25 -23.44
C ASN A 145 -0.87 17.11 -24.46
N ASN A 146 -0.65 17.34 -25.75
CA ASN A 146 -0.91 16.36 -26.82
C ASN A 146 0.37 15.72 -27.41
N PHE A 147 1.45 15.64 -26.62
CA PHE A 147 2.77 15.14 -27.04
C PHE A 147 3.33 15.79 -28.33
N GLN A 148 2.86 16.99 -28.68
CA GLN A 148 3.30 17.70 -29.89
C GLN A 148 4.56 18.53 -29.64
N LYS A 149 4.82 18.93 -28.40
CA LYS A 149 5.97 19.76 -28.03
C LYS A 149 7.02 18.93 -27.32
N LYS A 150 8.28 19.27 -27.57
CA LYS A 150 9.41 18.73 -26.81
C LYS A 150 9.17 18.98 -25.31
N ASN A 151 9.38 17.95 -24.51
CA ASN A 151 9.12 17.84 -23.08
C ASN A 151 7.66 17.76 -22.66
N ASP A 152 6.71 17.64 -23.59
CA ASP A 152 5.37 17.19 -23.21
C ASP A 152 5.48 15.82 -22.55
N GLU A 153 4.88 15.67 -21.38
CA GLU A 153 4.93 14.46 -20.57
C GLU A 153 3.52 14.08 -20.13
N GLY A 154 3.24 12.79 -20.00
CA GLY A 154 1.95 12.27 -19.56
C GLY A 154 2.10 10.90 -18.95
N LEU A 155 1.10 10.46 -18.21
CA LEU A 155 1.05 9.06 -17.79
C LEU A 155 0.90 8.17 -19.03
N TYR A 156 1.73 7.14 -19.11
CA TYR A 156 1.53 6.09 -20.09
C TYR A 156 0.45 5.13 -19.58
N LYS A 157 -0.37 4.63 -20.51
CA LYS A 157 -1.36 3.61 -20.20
C LYS A 157 -0.65 2.25 -20.17
N THR A 158 -0.03 1.93 -19.07
CA THR A 158 0.47 0.58 -18.83
C THR A 158 -0.21 -0.06 -17.64
N TYR A 159 -0.13 -1.39 -17.67
CA TYR A 159 -0.61 -2.38 -16.72
C TYR A 159 -0.76 -1.88 -15.28
N PRO A 160 -1.77 -2.38 -14.53
CA PRO A 160 -2.03 -1.92 -13.18
C PRO A 160 -0.73 -1.92 -12.38
N PHE A 161 -0.34 -0.73 -11.93
CA PHE A 161 0.86 -0.53 -11.14
C PHE A 161 0.70 -1.29 -9.81
N TYR A 162 1.70 -2.10 -9.45
CA TYR A 162 1.72 -2.78 -8.16
C TYR A 162 2.16 -1.80 -7.07
N HIS A 163 1.21 -1.03 -6.54
CA HIS A 163 1.42 -0.03 -5.48
C HIS A 163 2.07 1.29 -5.97
N PRO A 164 1.38 2.07 -6.84
CA PRO A 164 1.92 3.33 -7.33
C PRO A 164 1.94 4.45 -6.28
N ILE A 165 1.31 4.22 -5.11
CA ILE A 165 1.20 5.18 -4.01
C ILE A 165 1.67 4.51 -2.73
N ALA A 166 2.53 5.17 -1.96
CA ALA A 166 2.95 4.74 -0.63
C ALA A 166 3.00 5.91 0.35
N PHE A 167 2.89 5.63 1.64
CA PHE A 167 2.97 6.63 2.71
C PHE A 167 3.91 6.13 3.81
N ASN A 168 4.89 6.95 4.18
CA ASN A 168 5.89 6.60 5.20
C ASN A 168 5.61 7.23 6.57
N GLY A 169 4.40 7.76 6.80
CA GLY A 169 4.05 8.51 8.01
C GLY A 169 4.22 10.04 7.88
N SER A 170 5.00 10.51 6.90
CA SER A 170 5.31 11.95 6.75
C SER A 170 5.15 12.50 5.34
N LYS A 171 5.35 11.65 4.33
CA LYS A 171 5.33 11.98 2.91
C LYS A 171 4.53 10.92 2.18
N ILE A 172 3.89 11.35 1.10
CA ILE A 172 3.26 10.48 0.11
C ILE A 172 4.26 10.35 -1.03
N ALA A 173 4.57 9.12 -1.43
CA ALA A 173 5.36 8.85 -2.62
C ALA A 173 4.45 8.36 -3.74
N LEU A 174 4.80 8.76 -4.97
CA LEU A 174 4.23 8.23 -6.19
C LEU A 174 5.35 7.63 -7.05
N PHE A 175 5.10 6.46 -7.63
CA PHE A 175 6.01 5.83 -8.58
C PHE A 175 5.24 5.34 -9.81
N LEU A 176 5.53 5.94 -10.96
CA LEU A 176 4.65 5.94 -12.13
C LEU A 176 5.46 5.67 -13.41
N GLU A 177 4.81 5.08 -14.42
CA GLU A 177 5.29 5.15 -15.80
C GLU A 177 4.80 6.42 -16.47
N ILE A 178 5.72 7.17 -17.06
CA ILE A 178 5.42 8.34 -17.86
C ILE A 178 5.93 8.14 -19.28
N CYS A 179 5.27 8.77 -20.25
CA CYS A 179 5.90 9.04 -21.54
C CYS A 179 6.24 10.51 -21.66
N LYS A 180 7.25 10.78 -22.47
CA LYS A 180 7.75 12.12 -22.76
C LYS A 180 8.08 12.24 -24.24
N GLN A 181 7.71 13.36 -24.84
CA GLN A 181 8.12 13.75 -26.19
C GLN A 181 9.53 14.35 -26.15
N PHE A 182 10.53 13.66 -26.69
CA PHE A 182 11.92 14.16 -26.71
C PHE A 182 12.22 15.06 -27.92
N GLY A 183 11.35 15.08 -28.92
CA GLY A 183 11.56 15.76 -30.20
C GLY A 183 12.53 14.99 -31.12
N GLY A 184 12.74 15.50 -32.35
CA GLY A 184 13.65 14.88 -33.32
C GLY A 184 13.20 13.47 -33.76
N SER A 185 14.17 12.61 -34.10
CA SER A 185 13.93 11.21 -34.49
C SER A 185 13.57 10.28 -33.32
N THR A 186 13.78 10.72 -32.08
CA THR A 186 13.46 9.94 -30.87
C THR A 186 11.94 9.90 -30.64
N GLY A 187 11.21 11.00 -30.86
CA GLY A 187 9.76 11.00 -30.68
C GLY A 187 9.31 10.78 -29.22
N ILE A 188 8.17 10.11 -29.05
CA ILE A 188 7.61 9.78 -27.72
C ILE A 188 8.34 8.54 -27.21
N HIS A 189 8.92 8.63 -26.02
CA HIS A 189 9.50 7.48 -25.31
C HIS A 189 8.86 7.41 -23.92
N CYS A 190 9.05 6.30 -23.21
CA CYS A 190 8.47 6.07 -21.89
C CYS A 190 9.54 5.65 -20.88
N GLY A 191 9.30 5.91 -19.60
CA GLY A 191 10.23 5.70 -18.51
C GLY A 191 9.56 5.97 -17.16
N ASP A 192 10.32 5.85 -16.07
CA ASP A 192 9.76 5.96 -14.73
C ASP A 192 9.75 7.41 -14.22
N ARG A 193 8.85 7.69 -13.28
CA ARG A 193 8.84 8.93 -12.50
C ARG A 193 8.56 8.64 -11.05
N TYR A 194 9.35 9.26 -10.17
CA TYR A 194 9.17 9.24 -8.73
C TYR A 194 8.86 10.66 -8.24
N MET A 195 7.78 10.82 -7.48
CA MET A 195 7.38 12.12 -6.92
C MET A 195 7.13 11.99 -5.42
N LEU A 196 7.50 13.02 -4.67
CA LEU A 196 7.07 13.18 -3.27
C LEU A 196 6.03 14.28 -3.12
N LEU A 197 5.07 14.04 -2.24
CA LEU A 197 4.09 15.02 -1.79
C LEU A 197 4.06 15.07 -0.27
N ASN A 198 3.73 16.23 0.28
CA ASN A 198 3.36 16.31 1.69
C ASN A 198 1.92 15.81 1.91
N PRO A 199 1.49 15.58 3.17
CA PRO A 199 0.15 15.06 3.45
C PRO A 199 -1.01 15.97 3.04
N ASN A 200 -0.72 17.23 2.65
CA ASN A 200 -1.69 18.19 2.13
C ASN A 200 -1.74 18.20 0.59
N GLY A 201 -1.04 17.28 -0.07
CA GLY A 201 -1.05 17.15 -1.52
C GLY A 201 -0.12 18.12 -2.25
N GLN A 202 0.79 18.81 -1.56
CA GLN A 202 1.75 19.69 -2.24
C GLN A 202 2.95 18.87 -2.71
N VAL A 203 3.24 18.95 -4.00
CA VAL A 203 4.41 18.30 -4.63
C VAL A 203 5.70 18.93 -4.12
N ASP A 204 6.60 18.08 -3.66
CA ASP A 204 7.97 18.44 -3.27
C ASP A 204 8.84 18.54 -4.52
N LYS A 205 8.93 19.74 -5.10
CA LYS A 205 9.68 19.99 -6.34
C LYS A 205 11.19 19.72 -6.20
N SER A 206 11.71 19.54 -4.98
CA SER A 206 13.10 19.15 -4.78
C SER A 206 13.32 17.63 -4.99
N VAL A 207 12.24 16.85 -4.98
CA VAL A 207 12.22 15.40 -5.17
C VAL A 207 11.14 15.04 -6.18
N ASP A 208 11.43 15.40 -7.43
CA ASP A 208 10.68 15.02 -8.62
C ASP A 208 11.69 14.47 -9.63
N TRP A 209 11.76 13.14 -9.69
CA TRP A 209 12.76 12.43 -10.47
C TRP A 209 12.07 11.72 -11.61
N SER A 210 12.68 11.79 -12.79
CA SER A 210 12.20 11.09 -13.97
C SER A 210 13.36 10.44 -14.69
N TRP A 211 13.09 9.30 -15.31
CA TRP A 211 13.97 8.64 -16.27
C TRP A 211 15.21 7.96 -15.64
N ASP A 212 15.00 7.12 -14.63
CA ASP A 212 16.02 6.19 -14.15
C ASP A 212 16.02 4.89 -14.99
N ALA A 213 14.85 4.48 -15.47
CA ALA A 213 14.66 3.31 -16.31
C ALA A 213 13.99 3.70 -17.64
N SER A 214 14.67 3.45 -18.76
CA SER A 214 14.06 3.56 -20.09
C SER A 214 13.08 2.42 -20.33
N HIS A 215 11.92 2.77 -20.91
CA HIS A 215 10.76 1.89 -21.09
C HIS A 215 10.44 1.11 -19.82
N SER A 216 10.47 1.84 -18.71
CA SER A 216 10.23 1.28 -17.40
C SER A 216 8.87 0.61 -17.39
N SER A 217 8.73 -0.62 -16.95
CA SER A 217 7.41 -1.23 -16.73
C SER A 217 7.35 -1.95 -15.41
N ALA A 218 6.12 -2.23 -14.96
CA ALA A 218 5.82 -2.93 -13.73
C ALA A 218 6.53 -2.30 -12.54
N HIS A 219 5.95 -1.20 -12.06
CA HIS A 219 6.46 -0.43 -10.94
C HIS A 219 5.96 -1.05 -9.65
N SER A 220 6.88 -1.32 -8.72
CA SER A 220 6.52 -1.60 -7.34
C SER A 220 7.26 -0.70 -6.38
N MET A 221 6.60 -0.35 -5.27
CA MET A 221 7.12 0.56 -4.28
C MET A 221 6.75 0.10 -2.87
N LEU A 222 7.69 0.31 -1.95
CA LEU A 222 7.56 -0.01 -0.54
C LEU A 222 7.95 1.19 0.32
N ALA A 223 7.08 1.58 1.23
CA ALA A 223 7.46 2.41 2.38
C ALA A 223 7.96 1.47 3.49
N THR A 224 9.23 1.60 3.86
CA THR A 224 9.85 0.78 4.90
C THR A 224 9.46 1.27 6.30
N SER A 225 9.62 0.40 7.28
CA SER A 225 9.49 0.71 8.70
C SER A 225 10.44 1.81 9.20
N SER A 226 11.57 2.04 8.52
CA SER A 226 12.50 3.14 8.81
C SER A 226 12.06 4.48 8.20
N GLY A 227 10.97 4.51 7.45
CA GLY A 227 10.46 5.70 6.76
C GLY A 227 11.09 5.93 5.39
N GLU A 228 11.91 5.01 4.88
CA GLU A 228 12.50 5.11 3.55
C GLU A 228 11.51 4.61 2.48
N PHE A 229 11.61 5.15 1.27
CA PHE A 229 10.92 4.63 0.10
C PHE A 229 11.88 3.82 -0.76
N LEU A 230 11.48 2.60 -1.11
CA LEU A 230 12.20 1.72 -2.01
C LEU A 230 11.33 1.47 -3.24
N THR A 231 11.93 1.46 -4.41
CA THR A 231 11.22 1.20 -5.68
C THR A 231 11.93 0.12 -6.47
N VAL A 232 11.14 -0.70 -7.17
CA VAL A 232 11.63 -1.60 -8.21
C VAL A 232 10.88 -1.38 -9.52
N THR A 233 11.59 -1.47 -10.63
CA THR A 233 11.01 -1.36 -11.97
C THR A 233 11.82 -2.20 -12.94
N SER A 234 11.17 -2.75 -13.97
CA SER A 234 11.88 -3.37 -15.09
C SER A 234 12.27 -2.30 -16.10
N GLY A 235 13.49 -2.35 -16.67
CA GLY A 235 13.88 -1.60 -17.86
C GLY A 235 14.35 -2.54 -18.97
N ASP A 236 14.01 -2.26 -20.23
CA ASP A 236 14.45 -3.08 -21.39
C ASP A 236 15.70 -2.59 -22.10
N SER A 237 16.13 -1.36 -21.83
CA SER A 237 17.24 -0.78 -22.57
C SER A 237 18.29 -0.19 -21.65
N TYR A 238 17.92 0.81 -20.87
CA TYR A 238 18.88 1.52 -20.02
C TYR A 238 18.33 1.84 -18.62
N PRO A 239 18.93 1.25 -17.57
CA PRO A 239 19.64 -0.04 -17.60
C PRO A 239 18.67 -1.21 -17.83
N PHE A 240 19.14 -2.25 -18.54
CA PHE A 240 18.40 -3.49 -18.72
C PHE A 240 18.34 -4.30 -17.41
N GLY A 241 17.14 -4.71 -17.02
CA GLY A 241 16.90 -5.53 -15.83
C GLY A 241 15.90 -4.93 -14.84
N ILE A 242 15.66 -5.65 -13.76
CA ILE A 242 14.90 -5.20 -12.59
C ILE A 242 15.82 -4.33 -11.73
N GLN A 243 15.58 -3.03 -11.80
CA GLN A 243 16.28 -2.01 -11.02
C GLN A 243 15.69 -1.93 -9.63
N PHE A 244 16.54 -1.80 -8.62
CA PHE A 244 16.15 -1.52 -7.25
C PHE A 244 16.74 -0.19 -6.82
N ILE A 245 15.93 0.70 -6.25
CA ILE A 245 16.38 2.05 -5.89
C ILE A 245 15.87 2.40 -4.49
N ASN A 246 16.79 2.80 -3.61
CA ASN A 246 16.42 3.45 -2.36
C ASN A 246 16.28 4.96 -2.59
N ARG A 247 15.04 5.41 -2.66
CA ARG A 247 14.67 6.79 -2.98
C ARG A 247 14.95 7.77 -1.84
N SER A 248 15.32 7.27 -0.66
CA SER A 248 15.73 8.13 0.46
C SER A 248 17.22 8.49 0.41
N LYS A 249 17.97 7.83 -0.47
CA LYS A 249 19.36 8.18 -0.78
C LYS A 249 19.37 9.05 -2.03
N GLN A 250 20.26 10.04 -2.06
CA GLN A 250 20.44 10.88 -3.25
C GLN A 250 20.74 10.01 -4.47
N ARG A 251 20.34 10.50 -5.65
CA ARG A 251 20.47 9.83 -6.95
C ARG A 251 21.84 9.17 -7.11
N ALA A 252 21.88 7.85 -7.05
CA ALA A 252 23.02 7.09 -7.55
C ALA A 252 22.69 6.69 -8.99
N TYR A 253 23.58 6.99 -9.93
CA TYR A 253 23.48 6.42 -11.29
C TYR A 253 23.78 4.90 -11.28
N ASP A 254 24.31 4.39 -10.17
CA ASP A 254 24.59 2.98 -9.93
C ASP A 254 23.38 2.29 -9.31
N ASN A 255 22.24 2.31 -10.00
CA ASN A 255 21.06 1.57 -9.55
C ASN A 255 21.37 0.06 -9.60
N PRO A 256 21.35 -0.66 -8.46
CA PRO A 256 21.58 -2.09 -8.46
C PRO A 256 20.49 -2.79 -9.27
N ILE A 257 20.93 -3.63 -10.19
CA ILE A 257 20.06 -4.54 -10.92
C ILE A 257 20.00 -5.84 -10.13
N ILE A 258 18.83 -6.15 -9.57
CA ILE A 258 18.63 -7.35 -8.75
C ILE A 258 18.33 -8.60 -9.58
N TRP A 259 17.93 -8.40 -10.84
CA TRP A 259 17.70 -9.47 -11.81
C TRP A 259 17.75 -8.93 -13.25
N PRO A 260 18.29 -9.67 -14.24
CA PRO A 260 19.00 -10.93 -14.09
C PRO A 260 20.38 -10.72 -13.43
N PRO A 261 21.05 -11.79 -12.95
CA PRO A 261 22.40 -11.70 -12.42
C PRO A 261 23.38 -11.19 -13.49
N GLU A 262 24.49 -10.58 -13.07
CA GLU A 262 25.43 -9.90 -13.98
C GLU A 262 25.94 -10.81 -15.11
N ASN A 263 26.25 -12.07 -14.80
CA ASN A 263 26.72 -13.06 -15.78
C ASN A 263 25.67 -13.44 -16.86
N GLN A 264 24.41 -13.07 -16.68
CA GLN A 264 23.33 -13.27 -17.66
C GLN A 264 23.02 -12.01 -18.49
N ARG A 265 23.65 -10.86 -18.17
CA ARG A 265 23.46 -9.58 -18.89
C ARG A 265 24.37 -9.48 -20.11
N THR A 266 24.26 -10.44 -21.03
CA THR A 266 25.09 -10.40 -22.25
C THR A 266 24.62 -9.27 -23.16
N LYS A 267 25.55 -8.71 -23.97
CA LYS A 267 25.19 -7.69 -24.98
C LYS A 267 24.08 -8.16 -25.92
N GLU A 268 24.02 -9.46 -26.21
CA GLU A 268 22.99 -10.08 -27.03
C GLU A 268 21.62 -10.07 -26.34
N VAL A 269 21.56 -10.42 -25.06
CA VAL A 269 20.33 -10.35 -24.26
C VAL A 269 19.83 -8.91 -24.17
N THR A 270 20.73 -7.94 -23.97
CA THR A 270 20.36 -6.52 -23.90
C THR A 270 19.97 -5.91 -25.25
N SER A 271 20.51 -6.39 -26.37
CA SER A 271 20.23 -5.82 -27.70
C SER A 271 19.06 -6.47 -28.43
N LYS A 272 18.69 -7.71 -28.05
CA LYS A 272 17.56 -8.44 -28.65
C LYS A 272 16.27 -8.30 -27.85
N ASN A 273 16.34 -8.03 -26.54
CA ASN A 273 15.16 -7.81 -25.72
C ASN A 273 14.70 -6.36 -25.83
N ASN A 274 13.94 -6.06 -26.88
CA ASN A 274 13.26 -4.78 -27.04
C ASN A 274 11.94 -4.70 -26.23
N LEU A 275 11.77 -5.54 -25.20
CA LEU A 275 10.55 -5.58 -24.39
C LEU A 275 10.90 -5.58 -22.90
N SER A 276 10.28 -4.65 -22.18
CA SER A 276 10.41 -4.46 -20.72
C SER A 276 10.00 -5.69 -19.91
N THR A 277 9.26 -6.63 -20.50
CA THR A 277 8.90 -7.90 -19.85
C THR A 277 9.96 -8.98 -19.97
N GLY A 278 10.95 -8.85 -20.86
CA GLY A 278 11.98 -9.87 -21.10
C GLY A 278 12.90 -10.08 -19.91
N ALA A 279 13.15 -9.02 -19.12
CA ALA A 279 13.89 -9.12 -17.87
C ALA A 279 13.07 -9.73 -16.72
N GLY A 280 11.74 -9.78 -16.84
CA GLY A 280 10.82 -10.15 -15.78
C GLY A 280 9.89 -9.00 -15.38
N THR A 281 8.98 -9.29 -14.46
CA THR A 281 7.95 -8.36 -13.99
C THR A 281 7.95 -8.39 -12.47
N PRO A 282 8.30 -7.30 -11.76
CA PRO A 282 8.17 -7.28 -10.31
C PRO A 282 6.69 -7.18 -9.92
N GLU A 283 6.27 -8.10 -9.07
CA GLU A 283 4.86 -8.31 -8.70
C GLU A 283 4.54 -7.79 -7.30
N GLY A 284 5.58 -7.42 -6.52
CA GLY A 284 5.41 -6.86 -5.19
C GLY A 284 6.71 -6.79 -4.39
N MET A 285 6.67 -5.99 -3.33
CA MET A 285 7.76 -5.82 -2.38
C MET A 285 7.25 -5.95 -0.94
N ALA A 286 8.04 -6.55 -0.06
CA ALA A 286 7.77 -6.61 1.38
C ALA A 286 9.06 -6.44 2.19
N GLU A 287 8.98 -5.74 3.33
CA GLU A 287 10.05 -5.73 4.33
C GLU A 287 9.80 -6.87 5.34
N ILE A 288 10.70 -7.85 5.37
CA ILE A 288 10.58 -9.06 6.21
C ILE A 288 11.93 -9.32 6.86
N GLY A 289 11.97 -9.43 8.19
CA GLY A 289 13.19 -9.73 8.93
C GLY A 289 14.34 -8.72 8.68
N GLY A 290 14.03 -7.46 8.40
CA GLY A 290 15.02 -6.42 8.09
C GLY A 290 15.59 -6.46 6.66
N ARG A 291 15.08 -7.36 5.82
CA ARG A 291 15.42 -7.46 4.39
C ARG A 291 14.25 -7.00 3.53
N VAL A 292 14.53 -6.74 2.26
CA VAL A 292 13.55 -6.37 1.26
C VAL A 292 13.40 -7.54 0.29
N PHE A 293 12.22 -8.13 0.32
CA PHE A 293 11.83 -9.24 -0.53
C PHE A 293 11.12 -8.66 -1.75
N THR A 294 11.56 -9.04 -2.95
CA THR A 294 10.94 -8.68 -4.22
C THR A 294 10.47 -9.95 -4.93
N LEU A 295 9.18 -10.01 -5.26
CA LEU A 295 8.60 -11.09 -6.05
C LEU A 295 8.72 -10.71 -7.53
N ILE A 296 9.22 -11.61 -8.37
CA ILE A 296 9.47 -11.38 -9.79
C ILE A 296 8.92 -12.54 -10.59
N SER A 297 8.03 -12.27 -11.55
CA SER A 297 7.67 -13.24 -12.60
C SER A 297 8.71 -13.16 -13.72
N THR A 298 9.47 -14.22 -13.94
CA THR A 298 10.59 -14.22 -14.90
C THR A 298 10.85 -15.61 -15.49
N MET A 299 11.59 -15.65 -16.60
CA MET A 299 12.11 -16.89 -17.16
C MET A 299 13.35 -17.38 -16.36
N PRO A 300 13.54 -18.69 -16.14
CA PRO A 300 14.73 -19.25 -15.49
C PRO A 300 16.04 -19.02 -16.23
N THR A 301 15.94 -19.02 -17.56
CA THR A 301 17.03 -18.77 -18.49
C THR A 301 16.48 -17.82 -19.52
N LEU A 302 17.10 -16.64 -19.68
CA LEU A 302 16.70 -15.66 -20.68
C LEU A 302 16.98 -16.25 -22.08
N PRO A 303 15.95 -16.65 -22.86
CA PRO A 303 16.17 -17.22 -24.17
C PRO A 303 16.39 -16.10 -25.20
N ASN A 304 16.91 -16.49 -26.37
CA ASN A 304 16.95 -15.65 -27.57
C ASN A 304 15.57 -15.49 -28.27
N LYS A 305 14.47 -15.97 -27.66
CA LYS A 305 13.12 -15.97 -28.25
C LYS A 305 12.05 -15.62 -27.22
N TYR A 306 10.96 -15.03 -27.70
CA TYR A 306 9.73 -14.75 -26.98
C TYR A 306 9.16 -16.03 -26.37
N ASP A 307 9.45 -16.29 -25.10
CA ASP A 307 8.71 -17.28 -24.32
C ASP A 307 7.76 -16.54 -23.37
N SER A 308 6.48 -16.85 -23.46
CA SER A 308 5.47 -16.33 -22.55
C SER A 308 5.48 -17.04 -21.21
N ASN A 309 6.13 -18.20 -21.12
CA ASN A 309 6.22 -18.97 -19.89
C ASN A 309 7.12 -18.24 -18.89
N LYS A 310 6.58 -18.06 -17.69
CA LYS A 310 7.19 -17.34 -16.59
C LYS A 310 7.09 -18.21 -15.35
N ASP A 311 8.15 -18.21 -14.59
CA ASP A 311 8.25 -18.80 -13.27
C ASP A 311 8.26 -17.70 -12.21
N ILE A 312 8.07 -18.06 -10.94
CA ILE A 312 8.02 -17.11 -9.83
C ILE A 312 9.33 -17.16 -9.05
N LEU A 313 10.09 -16.07 -9.10
CA LEU A 313 11.34 -15.88 -8.39
C LEU A 313 11.14 -14.94 -7.20
N LEU A 314 11.69 -15.33 -6.05
CA LEU A 314 11.81 -14.47 -4.88
C LEU A 314 13.25 -14.01 -4.73
N VAL A 315 13.47 -12.70 -4.70
CA VAL A 315 14.78 -12.10 -4.49
C VAL A 315 14.79 -11.37 -3.15
N GLY A 316 15.69 -11.76 -2.26
CA GLY A 316 15.97 -11.05 -1.03
C GLY A 316 17.14 -10.09 -1.23
N SER A 317 16.96 -8.84 -0.82
CA SER A 317 17.98 -7.80 -0.91
C SER A 317 18.07 -6.96 0.37
N ASP A 318 19.17 -6.26 0.57
CA ASP A 318 19.25 -5.21 1.57
C ASP A 318 18.57 -3.91 1.08
N LYS A 319 18.56 -2.86 1.91
CA LYS A 319 17.99 -1.55 1.55
C LYS A 319 18.81 -0.78 0.51
N ASN A 320 19.92 -1.35 0.03
CA ASN A 320 20.75 -0.82 -1.03
C ASN A 320 20.64 -1.67 -2.29
N GLY A 321 19.69 -2.60 -2.37
CA GLY A 321 19.51 -3.50 -3.51
C GLY A 321 20.63 -4.54 -3.68
N GLN A 322 21.48 -4.75 -2.66
CA GLN A 322 22.45 -5.83 -2.68
C GLN A 322 21.73 -7.15 -2.45
N VAL A 323 21.75 -8.02 -3.45
CA VAL A 323 21.08 -9.32 -3.42
C VAL A 323 21.75 -10.22 -2.39
N GLN A 324 20.94 -10.78 -1.49
CA GLN A 324 21.36 -11.68 -0.42
C GLN A 324 20.97 -13.14 -0.71
N PHE A 325 19.85 -13.35 -1.40
CA PHE A 325 19.42 -14.68 -1.87
C PHE A 325 18.49 -14.56 -3.08
N GLN A 326 18.39 -15.67 -3.81
CA GLN A 326 17.43 -15.86 -4.90
C GLN A 326 16.85 -17.28 -4.77
N ASN A 327 15.55 -17.38 -4.54
CA ASN A 327 14.87 -18.66 -4.39
C ASN A 327 13.68 -18.72 -5.32
N TRP A 328 13.55 -19.82 -6.06
CA TRP A 328 12.37 -20.07 -6.86
C TRP A 328 11.20 -20.39 -5.93
N VAL A 329 10.14 -19.61 -6.02
CA VAL A 329 8.85 -19.94 -5.40
C VAL A 329 8.23 -21.07 -6.20
N TYR A 330 8.23 -20.97 -7.52
CA TYR A 330 7.81 -22.03 -8.44
C TYR A 330 8.72 -22.01 -9.67
N LYS A 331 9.14 -23.18 -10.13
CA LYS A 331 9.99 -23.33 -11.32
C LYS A 331 9.60 -24.58 -12.11
N ASP A 332 9.10 -24.37 -13.32
CA ASP A 332 8.61 -25.42 -14.21
C ASP A 332 8.97 -25.08 -15.66
N GLY A 333 8.85 -23.81 -16.05
CA GLY A 333 9.13 -23.34 -17.41
C GLY A 333 8.11 -23.78 -18.47
N SER A 334 7.13 -24.62 -18.09
CA SER A 334 6.04 -25.05 -18.98
C SER A 334 4.78 -24.19 -18.87
N LYS A 335 4.68 -23.35 -17.84
CA LYS A 335 3.52 -22.52 -17.53
C LYS A 335 3.85 -21.05 -17.58
N ARG A 336 2.82 -20.23 -17.80
CA ARG A 336 2.90 -18.78 -17.59
C ARG A 336 2.37 -18.45 -16.20
N LEU A 337 3.27 -18.25 -15.24
CA LEU A 337 2.90 -17.79 -13.91
C LEU A 337 3.03 -16.28 -13.78
N GLU A 338 2.09 -15.69 -13.05
CA GLU A 338 2.11 -14.29 -12.68
C GLU A 338 1.89 -14.19 -11.16
N GLY A 339 2.77 -13.46 -10.49
CA GLY A 339 2.59 -13.12 -9.08
C GLY A 339 1.57 -12.01 -8.93
N PHE A 340 0.88 -11.97 -7.79
CA PHE A 340 -0.01 -10.86 -7.43
C PHE A 340 0.33 -10.21 -6.08
N GLY A 341 1.48 -10.58 -5.53
CA GLY A 341 2.13 -9.85 -4.46
C GLY A 341 2.81 -10.73 -3.41
N ILE A 342 3.47 -10.05 -2.50
CA ILE A 342 4.01 -10.59 -1.25
C ILE A 342 3.67 -9.61 -0.13
N VAL A 343 3.28 -10.13 1.03
CA VAL A 343 3.02 -9.32 2.22
C VAL A 343 3.68 -9.92 3.46
N PRO A 344 4.17 -9.10 4.41
CA PRO A 344 4.68 -9.61 5.67
C PRO A 344 3.60 -10.38 6.44
N PHE A 345 3.94 -11.58 6.90
CA PHE A 345 2.99 -12.49 7.54
C PHE A 345 3.71 -13.45 8.50
N GLN A 346 3.29 -13.52 9.76
CA GLN A 346 3.89 -14.37 10.81
C GLN A 346 5.44 -14.36 10.89
N GLY A 347 6.06 -13.19 10.72
CA GLY A 347 7.52 -13.06 10.75
C GLY A 347 8.24 -13.49 9.45
N GLY A 348 7.50 -14.07 8.50
CA GLY A 348 7.91 -14.32 7.13
C GLY A 348 7.12 -13.48 6.14
N GLY A 349 6.87 -14.05 4.95
CA GLY A 349 6.06 -13.48 3.90
C GLY A 349 5.06 -14.48 3.35
N LEU A 350 3.83 -14.03 3.13
CA LEU A 350 2.84 -14.77 2.35
C LEU A 350 2.90 -14.27 0.90
N ILE A 351 2.99 -15.21 -0.04
CA ILE A 351 3.16 -14.99 -1.47
C ILE A 351 1.91 -15.51 -2.18
N GLY A 352 1.39 -14.72 -3.11
CA GLY A 352 0.29 -15.10 -3.98
C GLY A 352 0.69 -15.08 -5.45
N PHE A 353 0.34 -16.13 -6.19
CA PHE A 353 0.55 -16.24 -7.64
C PHE A 353 -0.52 -17.10 -8.31
N TYR A 354 -0.68 -16.98 -9.62
CA TYR A 354 -1.64 -17.77 -10.42
C TYR A 354 -1.03 -18.23 -11.76
N GLU A 355 -1.66 -19.22 -12.38
CA GLU A 355 -1.38 -19.65 -13.74
C GLU A 355 -2.15 -18.79 -14.74
N SER A 356 -1.49 -17.89 -15.45
CA SER A 356 -2.10 -17.07 -16.50
C SER A 356 -2.20 -17.85 -17.81
N GLU A 357 -3.29 -18.57 -18.01
CA GLU A 357 -3.69 -19.06 -19.34
C GLU A 357 -4.85 -18.21 -19.88
N TYR A 358 -4.72 -17.70 -21.12
CA TYR A 358 -5.84 -17.00 -21.75
C TYR A 358 -7.05 -17.94 -21.89
N ASP A 359 -8.23 -17.42 -21.58
CA ASP A 359 -9.54 -18.08 -21.75
C ASP A 359 -9.74 -19.36 -20.91
N LYS A 360 -9.00 -19.52 -19.81
CA LYS A 360 -9.21 -20.63 -18.87
C LYS A 360 -9.28 -20.17 -17.43
N GLU A 361 -9.93 -20.99 -16.63
CA GLU A 361 -9.89 -20.91 -15.18
C GLU A 361 -8.46 -21.08 -14.65
N SER A 362 -7.95 -20.03 -14.04
CA SER A 362 -6.59 -19.96 -13.52
C SER A 362 -6.56 -20.36 -12.05
N PRO A 363 -5.90 -21.47 -11.67
CA PRO A 363 -5.75 -21.82 -10.26
C PRO A 363 -4.87 -20.80 -9.53
N ILE A 364 -5.26 -20.50 -8.30
CA ILE A 364 -4.51 -19.60 -7.42
C ILE A 364 -3.67 -20.42 -6.45
N TYR A 365 -2.46 -19.94 -6.21
CA TYR A 365 -1.51 -20.54 -5.31
C TYR A 365 -1.10 -19.57 -4.22
N LEU A 366 -0.98 -20.10 -3.00
CA LEU A 366 -0.32 -19.44 -1.89
C LEU A 366 0.96 -20.18 -1.55
N ALA A 367 2.03 -19.42 -1.27
CA ALA A 367 3.26 -19.94 -0.71
C ALA A 367 3.69 -19.11 0.50
N TYR A 368 4.41 -19.74 1.43
CA TYR A 368 5.05 -19.04 2.54
C TYR A 368 6.56 -19.01 2.36
N THR A 369 7.17 -17.89 2.74
CA THR A 369 8.62 -17.77 2.88
C THR A 369 8.97 -17.31 4.29
N ASP A 370 10.00 -17.91 4.89
CA ASP A 370 10.54 -17.40 6.15
C ASP A 370 11.43 -16.17 5.93
N SER A 371 11.91 -15.57 7.02
CA SER A 371 12.79 -14.39 6.96
C SER A 371 14.16 -14.65 6.33
N SER A 372 14.56 -15.91 6.12
CA SER A 372 15.77 -16.31 5.41
C SER A 372 15.56 -16.46 3.90
N GLY A 373 14.32 -16.39 3.44
CA GLY A 373 13.95 -16.60 2.04
C GLY A 373 13.61 -18.04 1.69
N LYS A 374 13.67 -18.98 2.65
CA LYS A 374 13.31 -20.38 2.40
C LYS A 374 11.83 -20.48 2.11
N ILE A 375 11.47 -21.13 1.02
CA ILE A 375 10.08 -21.36 0.62
C ILE A 375 9.57 -22.63 1.32
N SER A 376 8.38 -22.58 1.90
CA SER A 376 7.72 -23.74 2.49
C SER A 376 6.22 -23.67 2.27
N GLY A 377 5.61 -24.82 1.97
CA GLY A 377 4.17 -24.91 1.72
C GLY A 377 3.77 -24.19 0.43
N GLN A 378 3.27 -24.95 -0.53
CA GLN A 378 2.52 -24.40 -1.66
C GLN A 378 1.13 -25.00 -1.59
N THR A 379 0.12 -24.15 -1.51
CA THR A 379 -1.28 -24.58 -1.55
C THR A 379 -1.92 -24.01 -2.77
N LYS A 380 -2.42 -24.91 -3.61
CA LYS A 380 -3.44 -24.57 -4.59
C LYS A 380 -4.74 -24.31 -3.84
N LEU A 381 -5.29 -23.12 -3.99
CA LEU A 381 -6.63 -22.80 -3.51
C LEU A 381 -7.65 -23.41 -4.47
N ASP A 382 -8.78 -23.86 -3.93
CA ASP A 382 -9.94 -24.30 -4.73
C ASP A 382 -10.77 -23.09 -5.18
N ILE A 383 -10.07 -22.15 -5.82
CA ILE A 383 -10.62 -20.91 -6.37
C ILE A 383 -10.03 -20.78 -7.76
N SER A 384 -10.89 -20.71 -8.76
CA SER A 384 -10.54 -20.33 -10.11
C SER A 384 -10.94 -18.90 -10.36
N VAL A 385 -10.13 -18.21 -11.14
CA VAL A 385 -10.45 -16.88 -11.62
C VAL A 385 -10.37 -16.87 -13.13
N ASP A 386 -11.18 -16.04 -13.77
CA ASP A 386 -11.00 -15.76 -15.20
C ASP A 386 -9.57 -15.28 -15.43
N SER A 387 -8.92 -15.73 -16.50
CA SER A 387 -7.62 -15.30 -17.02
C SER A 387 -7.35 -13.79 -16.93
N ALA A 388 -8.41 -12.99 -16.90
CA ALA A 388 -8.36 -11.56 -16.69
C ALA A 388 -8.40 -11.13 -15.22
N ALA A 389 -8.11 -11.98 -14.24
CA ALA A 389 -8.15 -11.70 -12.81
C ALA A 389 -6.75 -11.58 -12.19
N MET A 390 -6.27 -10.35 -12.03
CA MET A 390 -5.08 -10.08 -11.25
C MET A 390 -5.51 -9.92 -9.79
N GLY A 391 -4.94 -10.75 -8.93
CA GLY A 391 -5.09 -10.56 -7.50
C GLY A 391 -4.36 -9.31 -7.02
N ARG A 392 -4.63 -8.92 -5.78
CA ARG A 392 -3.74 -8.02 -5.05
C ARG A 392 -3.64 -8.44 -3.61
N MET A 393 -2.41 -8.71 -3.16
CA MET A 393 -2.15 -8.93 -1.74
C MET A 393 -2.10 -7.61 -0.97
N PHE A 394 -2.58 -7.64 0.27
CA PHE A 394 -2.48 -6.55 1.23
C PHE A 394 -2.32 -7.10 2.65
N ARG A 395 -1.89 -6.26 3.59
CA ARG A 395 -1.66 -6.65 4.99
C ARG A 395 -2.63 -5.91 5.90
N PHE A 396 -3.38 -6.63 6.71
CA PHE A 396 -4.21 -6.02 7.75
C PHE A 396 -3.33 -5.51 8.91
N PRO A 397 -3.75 -4.45 9.62
CA PRO A 397 -2.99 -3.91 10.76
C PRO A 397 -2.76 -4.92 11.89
N ASN A 398 -3.68 -5.88 12.07
CA ASN A 398 -3.58 -6.92 13.09
C ASN A 398 -2.58 -8.05 12.71
N GLY A 399 -1.90 -7.94 11.57
CA GLY A 399 -0.91 -8.91 11.10
C GLY A 399 -1.46 -9.99 10.19
N ASP A 400 -2.78 -10.04 9.95
CA ASP A 400 -3.36 -10.92 8.93
C ASP A 400 -2.91 -10.50 7.53
N ALA A 401 -2.88 -11.46 6.62
CA ALA A 401 -2.76 -11.19 5.20
C ALA A 401 -4.14 -11.18 4.55
N GLY A 402 -4.30 -10.40 3.49
CA GLY A 402 -5.48 -10.42 2.65
C GLY A 402 -5.11 -10.44 1.19
N PHE A 403 -6.02 -10.93 0.37
CA PHE A 403 -5.96 -10.72 -1.07
C PHE A 403 -7.37 -10.57 -1.61
N ALA A 404 -7.50 -9.85 -2.72
CA ALA A 404 -8.78 -9.71 -3.40
C ALA A 404 -8.69 -10.12 -4.85
N LEU A 405 -9.80 -10.66 -5.32
CA LEU A 405 -10.00 -11.20 -6.65
C LEU A 405 -11.34 -10.69 -7.21
N SER A 406 -11.45 -10.67 -8.52
CA SER A 406 -12.72 -10.47 -9.23
C SER A 406 -13.00 -11.77 -9.96
N PRO A 407 -13.82 -12.68 -9.39
CA PRO A 407 -14.12 -13.94 -10.07
C PRO A 407 -14.93 -13.69 -11.36
N ASP A 408 -15.71 -12.61 -11.40
CA ASP A 408 -16.47 -12.16 -12.55
C ASP A 408 -16.59 -10.63 -12.63
N GLU A 409 -17.33 -10.13 -13.62
CA GLU A 409 -17.63 -8.71 -13.83
C GLU A 409 -18.70 -8.15 -12.87
N SER A 410 -19.11 -8.85 -11.83
CA SER A 410 -20.24 -8.43 -10.97
C SER A 410 -19.99 -8.59 -9.47
N SER A 411 -18.83 -9.12 -9.10
CA SER A 411 -18.46 -9.39 -7.72
C SER A 411 -16.97 -9.29 -7.48
N PHE A 412 -16.63 -9.01 -6.24
CA PHE A 412 -15.28 -9.15 -5.73
C PHE A 412 -15.28 -10.15 -4.59
N GLU A 413 -14.23 -10.93 -4.47
CA GLU A 413 -14.00 -11.79 -3.34
C GLU A 413 -12.77 -11.31 -2.59
N ILE A 414 -12.95 -11.08 -1.29
CA ILE A 414 -11.88 -10.70 -0.39
C ILE A 414 -11.59 -11.91 0.48
N PHE A 415 -10.34 -12.32 0.47
CA PHE A 415 -9.82 -13.41 1.26
C PHE A 415 -8.96 -12.83 2.37
N ARG A 416 -9.13 -13.38 3.57
CA ARG A 416 -8.35 -13.06 4.75
C ARG A 416 -7.70 -14.33 5.26
N VAL A 417 -6.37 -14.30 5.31
CA VAL A 417 -5.55 -15.38 5.85
C VAL A 417 -5.16 -14.96 7.26
N LYS A 418 -5.78 -15.61 8.26
CA LYS A 418 -5.51 -15.32 9.67
C LYS A 418 -4.10 -15.72 10.02
N ALA A 419 -3.38 -14.84 10.71
CA ALA A 419 -2.18 -15.24 11.41
C ALA A 419 -2.61 -16.21 12.55
N GLY A 420 -2.29 -17.50 12.40
CA GLY A 420 -2.57 -18.57 13.37
C GLY A 420 -2.30 -18.18 14.82
N GLY A 421 -3.28 -18.49 15.67
CA GLY A 421 -3.34 -18.16 17.07
C GLY A 421 -2.56 -19.14 17.94
N GLY A 422 -1.31 -18.78 18.25
CA GLY A 422 -0.64 -19.24 19.47
C GLY A 422 -1.13 -18.42 20.69
N SER A 423 -2.26 -18.86 21.25
CA SER A 423 -2.82 -18.69 22.60
C SER A 423 -2.70 -17.36 23.39
N GLU A 424 -3.89 -16.85 23.74
CA GLU A 424 -4.31 -16.29 25.03
C GLU A 424 -3.89 -14.86 25.45
N ASN A 425 -4.93 -14.06 25.73
CA ASN A 425 -4.97 -12.71 26.29
C ASN A 425 -4.56 -11.54 25.37
N ILE A 426 -5.36 -11.34 24.32
CA ILE A 426 -5.78 -9.96 24.01
C ILE A 426 -6.99 -9.72 24.91
N PRO A 427 -6.93 -8.82 25.91
CA PRO A 427 -8.11 -8.52 26.71
C PRO A 427 -9.21 -8.03 25.78
N ASP A 428 -10.43 -8.52 26.01
CA ASP A 428 -11.63 -8.00 25.35
C ASP A 428 -11.56 -6.48 25.38
N VAL A 429 -11.65 -5.87 24.19
CA VAL A 429 -12.07 -4.48 24.11
C VAL A 429 -13.45 -4.47 24.76
N PRO A 430 -13.66 -3.79 25.89
CA PRO A 430 -14.97 -3.78 26.52
C PRO A 430 -15.97 -3.32 25.47
N GLU A 431 -17.05 -4.08 25.29
CA GLU A 431 -18.19 -3.55 24.56
C GLU A 431 -18.48 -2.15 25.11
N PRO A 432 -18.65 -1.13 24.25
CA PRO A 432 -19.08 0.16 24.73
C PRO A 432 -20.36 -0.07 25.55
N PRO A 433 -20.42 0.37 26.81
CA PRO A 433 -21.59 0.13 27.63
C PRO A 433 -22.81 0.67 26.88
N ASN A 434 -23.88 -0.11 26.86
CA ASN A 434 -25.18 0.33 26.39
C ASN A 434 -25.54 1.60 27.18
N VAL A 435 -25.39 2.77 26.55
CA VAL A 435 -25.75 4.06 27.14
C VAL A 435 -27.24 4.25 26.86
N PRO A 436 -28.13 4.25 27.87
CA PRO A 436 -29.49 4.73 27.68
C PRO A 436 -29.41 6.21 27.27
N ASP A 437 -30.28 6.61 26.35
CA ASP A 437 -30.40 8.00 25.91
C ASP A 437 -30.68 8.92 27.12
N VAL A 438 -29.72 9.76 27.50
CA VAL A 438 -29.88 10.75 28.58
C VAL A 438 -29.38 12.11 28.11
N THR A 439 -30.29 13.08 28.20
CA THR A 439 -30.14 14.50 27.89
C THR A 439 -29.08 15.16 28.79
N PRO A 440 -28.21 16.07 28.31
CA PRO A 440 -27.06 16.54 29.10
C PRO A 440 -27.47 17.51 30.23
N GLY A 441 -27.14 17.15 31.47
CA GLY A 441 -27.05 18.07 32.60
C GLY A 441 -25.63 18.67 32.77
N PRO A 442 -25.45 19.70 33.62
CA PRO A 442 -24.18 20.43 33.76
C PRO A 442 -23.07 19.55 34.36
N PRO A 443 -21.78 19.80 34.03
CA PRO A 443 -20.68 18.93 34.42
C PRO A 443 -20.34 19.07 35.92
N GLU A 444 -20.31 17.94 36.62
CA GLU A 444 -19.71 17.83 37.95
C GLU A 444 -18.18 17.65 37.87
N PRO A 445 -17.43 18.05 38.92
CA PRO A 445 -15.98 17.98 38.94
C PRO A 445 -15.47 16.55 39.20
N PRO A 446 -14.29 16.17 38.69
CA PRO A 446 -13.80 14.80 38.74
C PRO A 446 -13.36 14.39 40.15
N SER A 447 -13.77 13.18 40.55
CA SER A 447 -13.31 12.46 41.74
C SER A 447 -11.94 11.79 41.49
N PRO A 448 -11.05 11.70 42.50
CA PRO A 448 -9.78 11.00 42.37
C PRO A 448 -9.96 9.50 42.61
N ASP A 449 -9.31 8.66 41.80
CA ASP A 449 -9.11 7.25 42.13
C ASP A 449 -7.67 6.80 41.88
N ASN A 450 -7.18 5.94 42.76
CA ASN A 450 -5.79 5.55 43.00
C ASN A 450 -5.50 4.11 42.54
N GLY A 451 -4.29 3.89 42.01
CA GLY A 451 -3.59 2.60 41.95
C GLY A 451 -3.65 1.89 40.60
N GLY A 452 -2.56 1.52 39.92
CA GLY A 452 -1.18 1.37 40.33
C GLY A 452 -0.50 0.32 39.44
N LYS A 453 -0.36 0.60 38.14
CA LYS A 453 0.62 -0.03 37.24
C LYS A 453 1.47 1.11 36.70
N GLU A 454 2.73 1.20 37.13
CA GLU A 454 3.65 2.24 36.65
C GLU A 454 3.71 2.19 35.13
N ALA A 455 3.14 3.21 34.48
CA ALA A 455 3.19 3.34 33.04
C ALA A 455 4.63 3.68 32.65
N SER A 456 5.36 2.72 32.09
CA SER A 456 6.72 2.93 31.61
C SER A 456 6.75 3.81 30.35
N GLY A 457 7.80 4.63 30.21
CA GLY A 457 7.99 5.50 29.04
C GLY A 457 7.15 6.80 29.05
N PHE A 458 6.68 7.24 27.89
CA PHE A 458 5.93 8.51 27.76
C PHE A 458 4.45 8.42 28.13
N MET A 459 3.88 7.22 28.27
CA MET A 459 2.45 7.04 28.55
C MET A 459 2.08 7.55 29.94
N GLY A 460 0.94 8.21 30.06
CA GLY A 460 0.38 8.65 31.34
C GLY A 460 -0.06 10.11 31.34
N THR A 461 -0.35 10.60 32.54
CA THR A 461 -0.76 11.98 32.81
C THR A 461 0.43 12.78 33.32
N TRP A 462 0.60 13.97 32.79
CA TRP A 462 1.76 14.83 33.01
C TRP A 462 1.31 16.26 33.32
N ASP A 463 1.84 16.86 34.38
CA ASP A 463 1.71 18.30 34.63
C ASP A 463 2.81 19.06 33.88
N CYS A 464 2.41 19.85 32.87
CA CYS A 464 3.31 20.66 32.04
C CYS A 464 3.31 22.16 32.40
N GLY A 465 2.91 22.53 33.62
CA GLY A 465 2.90 23.92 34.08
C GLY A 465 1.99 24.79 33.23
N SER A 466 2.55 25.79 32.54
CA SER A 466 1.76 26.74 31.72
C SER A 466 1.03 26.09 30.53
N TYR A 467 1.43 24.88 30.13
CA TYR A 467 0.75 24.11 29.08
C TYR A 467 -0.36 23.19 29.65
N GLY A 468 -0.54 23.21 30.97
CA GLY A 468 -1.55 22.45 31.70
C GLY A 468 -1.26 20.95 31.77
N VAL A 469 -2.30 20.18 32.14
CA VAL A 469 -2.23 18.71 32.20
C VAL A 469 -2.22 18.13 30.79
N MET A 470 -1.29 17.22 30.53
CA MET A 470 -1.09 16.50 29.28
C MET A 470 -1.28 14.99 29.49
N ASN A 471 -2.11 14.36 28.68
CA ASN A 471 -2.34 12.92 28.67
C ASN A 471 -1.75 12.31 27.41
N ILE A 472 -0.80 11.38 27.56
CA ILE A 472 -0.13 10.68 26.45
C ILE A 472 -0.55 9.21 26.43
N GLN A 473 -0.93 8.73 25.25
CA GLN A 473 -1.32 7.36 24.96
C GLN A 473 -0.45 6.79 23.83
N LYS A 474 -0.23 5.48 23.86
CA LYS A 474 0.52 4.75 22.84
C LYS A 474 -0.47 4.11 21.86
N LEU A 475 -0.33 4.41 20.56
CA LEU A 475 -1.16 3.87 19.48
C LEU A 475 -0.58 2.59 18.89
N SER A 476 0.75 2.50 18.81
CA SER A 476 1.47 1.31 18.32
C SER A 476 2.87 1.27 18.91
N GLN A 477 3.72 0.30 18.52
CA GLN A 477 5.03 0.04 19.13
C GLN A 477 5.89 1.30 19.34
N ASN A 478 5.84 2.28 18.43
CA ASN A 478 6.59 3.53 18.53
C ASN A 478 5.75 4.79 18.25
N THR A 479 4.43 4.68 18.08
CA THR A 479 3.56 5.82 17.76
C THR A 479 2.75 6.23 18.98
N TYR A 480 2.72 7.53 19.28
CA TYR A 480 2.03 8.12 20.43
C TYR A 480 1.08 9.23 19.98
N THR A 481 -0.01 9.39 20.72
CA THR A 481 -0.94 10.51 20.62
C THR A 481 -1.23 11.06 22.01
N GLY A 482 -1.78 12.26 22.10
CA GLY A 482 -2.15 12.84 23.38
C GLY A 482 -2.91 14.15 23.25
N SER A 483 -3.40 14.60 24.39
CA SER A 483 -4.06 15.89 24.56
C SER A 483 -3.42 16.68 25.71
N TYR A 484 -3.52 18.00 25.67
CA TYR A 484 -3.15 18.85 26.81
C TYR A 484 -4.14 20.01 26.95
N SER A 485 -4.41 20.40 28.19
CA SER A 485 -5.52 21.32 28.51
C SER A 485 -5.34 22.74 28.00
N TYR A 486 -4.10 23.19 27.76
CA TYR A 486 -3.88 24.53 27.20
C TYR A 486 -4.35 24.61 25.73
N LYS A 487 -5.43 25.37 25.50
CA LYS A 487 -6.00 25.69 24.19
C LYS A 487 -6.37 24.45 23.34
N ASP A 488 -7.06 23.49 23.97
CA ASP A 488 -7.52 22.25 23.32
C ASP A 488 -6.39 21.51 22.61
N GLY A 489 -5.23 21.48 23.28
CA GLY A 489 -3.99 20.99 22.77
C GLY A 489 -4.03 19.51 22.41
N LYS A 490 -3.40 19.15 21.29
CA LYS A 490 -3.17 17.76 20.87
C LYS A 490 -1.73 17.55 20.45
N ILE A 491 -1.23 16.33 20.63
CA ILE A 491 0.08 15.89 20.14
C ILE A 491 -0.05 14.58 19.37
N ASN A 492 0.76 14.40 18.33
CA ASN A 492 0.95 13.14 17.64
C ASN A 492 2.44 12.99 17.31
N GLY A 493 3.05 11.88 17.70
CA GLY A 493 4.50 11.72 17.55
C GLY A 493 4.95 10.27 17.46
N PHE A 494 6.24 10.11 17.19
CA PHE A 494 6.93 8.84 17.09
C PHE A 494 8.13 8.83 18.04
N GLU A 495 8.30 7.74 18.79
CA GLU A 495 9.41 7.53 19.71
C GLU A 495 10.56 6.77 19.04
N ARG A 496 11.77 7.30 19.19
CA ARG A 496 13.00 6.60 18.82
C ARG A 496 14.10 6.93 19.81
N ASN A 497 14.75 5.91 20.37
CA ASN A 497 15.87 6.04 21.32
C ASN A 497 15.53 6.93 22.53
N GLY A 498 14.35 6.72 23.14
CA GLY A 498 13.89 7.48 24.33
C GLY A 498 13.54 8.95 24.06
N ILE A 499 13.33 9.30 22.78
CA ILE A 499 12.94 10.64 22.34
C ILE A 499 11.63 10.52 21.57
N LEU A 500 10.59 11.22 22.04
CA LEU A 500 9.31 11.36 21.36
C LEU A 500 9.29 12.67 20.58
N ASN A 501 9.20 12.58 19.24
CA ASN A 501 9.14 13.75 18.36
C ASN A 501 7.84 13.74 17.57
N GLY A 502 7.27 14.91 17.31
CA GLY A 502 5.99 14.94 16.60
C GLY A 502 5.46 16.33 16.34
N ASN A 503 4.18 16.39 15.99
CA ASN A 503 3.45 17.62 15.79
C ASN A 503 2.51 17.87 16.96
N TRP A 504 2.37 19.14 17.34
CA TRP A 504 1.34 19.59 18.26
C TRP A 504 0.38 20.54 17.54
N SER A 505 -0.87 20.60 18.00
CA SER A 505 -1.87 21.57 17.57
C SER A 505 -2.63 22.12 18.77
N GLN A 506 -3.05 23.38 18.67
CA GLN A 506 -3.96 24.10 19.56
C GLN A 506 -5.10 24.66 18.70
N SER A 507 -6.11 25.23 19.34
CA SER A 507 -7.20 25.92 18.65
C SER A 507 -6.73 27.07 17.73
N ASP A 508 -5.59 27.70 18.03
CA ASP A 508 -5.09 28.87 17.31
C ASP A 508 -3.79 28.63 16.50
N SER A 509 -3.12 27.49 16.71
CA SER A 509 -1.77 27.31 16.20
C SER A 509 -1.34 25.84 16.14
N SER A 510 -0.25 25.56 15.42
CA SER A 510 0.34 24.22 15.39
C SER A 510 1.85 24.30 15.16
N GLY A 511 2.54 23.20 15.46
CA GLY A 511 3.97 23.15 15.37
C GLY A 511 4.57 21.78 15.58
N THR A 512 5.86 21.76 15.89
CA THR A 512 6.65 20.55 16.15
C THR A 512 7.14 20.56 17.59
N PHE A 513 7.20 19.40 18.23
CA PHE A 513 7.79 19.21 19.55
C PHE A 513 8.88 18.14 19.53
N TYR A 514 9.74 18.22 20.54
CA TYR A 514 10.78 17.25 20.87
C TYR A 514 10.68 17.00 22.38
N PHE A 515 10.41 15.77 22.80
CA PHE A 515 10.33 15.36 24.20
C PHE A 515 11.38 14.29 24.50
N LYS A 516 12.15 14.49 25.56
CA LYS A 516 13.10 13.52 26.09
C LYS A 516 12.73 13.17 27.51
N LEU A 517 12.56 11.89 27.77
CA LEU A 517 12.31 11.38 29.11
C LEU A 517 13.60 11.47 29.94
N GLN A 518 13.52 12.06 31.12
CA GLN A 518 14.61 12.13 32.10
C GLN A 518 14.30 11.18 33.25
N SER A 519 15.33 10.46 33.72
CA SER A 519 15.38 9.65 34.96
C SER A 519 14.14 8.79 35.25
N ARG A 520 14.25 7.46 35.11
CA ARG A 520 13.25 6.45 35.55
C ARG A 520 11.79 6.94 35.44
N ASP A 521 11.44 7.50 34.28
CA ASP A 521 10.08 7.83 33.85
C ASP A 521 9.34 8.96 34.59
N ALA A 522 10.01 9.80 35.39
CA ALA A 522 9.32 10.82 36.21
C ALA A 522 9.22 12.23 35.57
N GLU A 523 10.06 12.57 34.59
CA GLU A 523 10.09 13.92 34.00
C GLU A 523 10.27 13.91 32.48
N ILE A 524 9.50 14.74 31.76
CA ILE A 524 9.71 15.06 30.35
C ILE A 524 10.42 16.41 30.26
N LYS A 525 11.54 16.46 29.53
CA LYS A 525 12.13 17.72 29.05
C LYS A 525 11.77 17.94 27.60
N GLY A 526 11.08 19.05 27.32
CA GLY A 526 10.54 19.33 26.00
C GLY A 526 10.97 20.65 25.39
N ARG A 527 11.02 20.68 24.07
CA ARG A 527 11.17 21.89 23.25
C ARG A 527 10.11 21.89 22.16
N TRP A 528 9.70 23.07 21.74
CA TRP A 528 8.69 23.23 20.69
C TRP A 528 8.95 24.45 19.82
N LYS A 529 8.35 24.45 18.63
CA LYS A 529 8.35 25.57 17.69
C LYS A 529 7.07 25.57 16.86
N TYR A 530 6.65 26.74 16.37
CA TYR A 530 5.56 26.83 15.41
C TYR A 530 5.97 26.21 14.06
N ARG A 531 4.99 25.77 13.26
CA ARG A 531 5.24 25.09 11.97
C ARG A 531 6.15 25.89 11.02
N LYS A 532 6.06 27.22 11.04
CA LYS A 532 6.86 28.11 10.17
C LYS A 532 8.19 28.55 10.79
N ASP A 533 8.44 28.22 12.06
CA ASP A 533 9.62 28.69 12.76
C ASP A 533 10.84 27.80 12.49
N LYS A 534 11.96 28.45 12.21
CA LYS A 534 13.26 27.77 12.08
C LYS A 534 13.86 27.44 13.44
N LYS A 535 13.63 28.29 14.45
CA LYS A 535 14.22 28.19 15.79
C LYS A 535 13.23 27.59 16.80
N TRP A 536 13.75 26.84 17.77
CA TRP A 536 13.00 26.41 18.93
C TRP A 536 12.67 27.61 19.84
N ARG A 537 11.53 27.55 20.53
CA ARG A 537 11.14 28.57 21.51
C ARG A 537 12.08 28.49 22.71
N THR A 538 12.34 29.64 23.33
CA THR A 538 13.17 29.75 24.54
C THR A 538 12.46 29.22 25.78
N SER A 539 11.12 29.28 25.81
CA SER A 539 10.28 28.66 26.83
C SER A 539 10.25 27.13 26.65
N PRO A 540 10.79 26.34 27.58
CA PRO A 540 10.76 24.88 27.48
C PRO A 540 9.34 24.36 27.74
N TRP A 541 9.05 23.17 27.23
CA TRP A 541 7.82 22.43 27.52
C TRP A 541 8.17 21.24 28.39
N ASN A 542 8.46 21.50 29.66
CA ASN A 542 8.81 20.47 30.62
C ASN A 542 7.54 19.98 31.32
N CYS A 543 7.48 18.68 31.61
CA CYS A 543 6.35 18.10 32.33
C CYS A 543 6.83 17.13 33.42
N LYS A 544 6.09 17.04 34.52
CA LYS A 544 6.30 16.06 35.59
C LYS A 544 5.15 15.08 35.59
N ARG A 545 5.41 13.79 35.81
CA ARG A 545 4.35 12.79 35.89
C ARG A 545 3.44 13.12 37.09
N GLN A 546 2.12 13.01 36.90
CA GLN A 546 1.13 13.13 37.97
C GLN A 546 0.94 11.82 38.72
#